data_AF-A0A3M0S1J2-F1
#
_entry.id   AF-A0A3M0S1J2-F1
#
_cell.length_a   1.000
_cell.length_b   1.000
_cell.length_c   1.000
_cell.angle_alpha   90.00
_cell.angle_beta   90.00
_cell.angle_gamma   90.00
#
_symmetry.space_group_name_H-M   'P 1'
#
loop_
_entity.id
_entity.type
_entity.pdbx_description
1 polymer ?
#
loop_
_entity_poly.entity_id
_entity_poly.type
_entity_poly.pdbx_seq_one_letter_code
_entity_poly.pdbx_strand_id
1 'polypeptide(L)'
;MGKLKSRKKPVILIIIALLVVAVAVFAKLVFWNSSYSSPKYKFSADLLTKVLKAQETGGNVELSKDEVNGIISLYFKQYRTNDLAIKSVEADFKSDNMVFYIPITYKGFNFFLWSQGGISLEKAKIKYTPSYFKLGKITLPKDYVLKKLGSKLKNGASLEGNSITISTSGLPISIKNINVKDQKLLVTLEKKQLNIEDMIKGKISSSLQNFIKNFSNVKNLDSSTKTNNGNADTKIEDSSDQSSSSNTGSSKTPVSQERQQALNRLSSGLNAASGAVSTGGQKAVISQMASIVNNMKDSSYNPYSAEGSVRAAYNKLSSQEKAELKAAIGSNVDSSAVSILSSMIGN
;
A
#
# COMPACT_ATOMS: atom_id res chain seq x y z
N MET A 1 -57.24 61.05 0.05
CA MET A 1 -55.90 60.41 0.14
C MET A 1 -56.04 59.02 0.77
N GLY A 2 -56.22 57.97 -0.05
CA GLY A 2 -56.33 56.59 0.43
C GLY A 2 -54.96 55.90 0.40
N LYS A 3 -54.50 55.43 1.57
CA LYS A 3 -53.19 54.80 1.80
C LYS A 3 -52.94 53.61 0.86
N LEU A 4 -51.90 53.68 0.04
CA LEU A 4 -51.30 52.55 -0.67
C LEU A 4 -50.79 51.51 0.34
N LYS A 5 -51.62 50.50 0.64
CA LYS A 5 -51.24 49.31 1.43
C LYS A 5 -50.07 48.62 0.71
N SER A 6 -48.87 48.67 1.28
CA SER A 6 -47.66 48.12 0.66
C SER A 6 -47.79 46.60 0.44
N ARG A 7 -47.99 46.18 -0.82
CA ARG A 7 -47.97 44.76 -1.27
C ARG A 7 -46.59 44.08 -1.17
N LYS A 8 -45.72 44.53 -0.25
CA LYS A 8 -44.33 44.03 -0.11
C LYS A 8 -44.23 42.71 0.66
N LYS A 9 -45.19 42.40 1.54
CA LYS A 9 -45.18 41.17 2.37
C LYS A 9 -45.21 39.85 1.57
N PRO A 10 -46.07 39.66 0.55
CA PRO A 10 -46.04 38.43 -0.25
C PRO A 10 -44.77 38.31 -1.11
N VAL A 11 -44.23 39.42 -1.61
CA VAL A 11 -43.00 39.44 -2.41
C VAL A 11 -41.79 39.01 -1.56
N ILE A 12 -41.69 39.50 -0.32
CA ILE A 12 -40.62 39.10 0.61
C ILE A 12 -40.69 37.60 0.95
N LEU A 13 -41.90 37.05 1.16
CA LEU A 13 -42.07 35.62 1.41
C LEU A 13 -41.66 34.75 0.22
N ILE A 14 -41.97 35.17 -1.01
CA ILE A 14 -41.54 34.48 -2.24
C ILE A 14 -40.02 34.51 -2.36
N ILE A 15 -39.37 35.64 -2.09
CA ILE A 15 -37.91 35.77 -2.12
C ILE A 15 -37.27 34.84 -1.09
N ILE A 16 -37.79 34.80 0.15
CA ILE A 16 -37.29 33.90 1.19
C ILE A 16 -37.47 32.43 0.76
N ALA A 17 -38.63 32.06 0.24
CA ALA A 17 -38.87 30.69 -0.24
C ALA A 17 -37.90 30.31 -1.36
N LEU A 18 -37.64 31.20 -2.33
CA LEU A 18 -36.66 30.97 -3.38
C LEU A 18 -35.23 30.81 -2.84
N LEU A 19 -34.84 31.61 -1.84
CA LEU A 19 -33.54 31.48 -1.19
C LEU A 19 -33.40 30.13 -0.47
N VAL A 20 -34.44 29.68 0.23
CA VAL A 20 -34.44 28.36 0.88
C VAL A 20 -34.28 27.24 -0.14
N VAL A 21 -35.00 27.30 -1.26
CA VAL A 21 -34.87 26.33 -2.36
C VAL A 21 -33.45 26.36 -2.95
N ALA A 22 -32.88 27.55 -3.18
CA ALA A 22 -31.52 27.69 -3.68
C ALA A 22 -30.48 27.09 -2.73
N VAL A 23 -30.62 27.31 -1.41
CA VAL A 23 -29.75 26.71 -0.39
C VAL A 23 -29.90 25.19 -0.37
N ALA A 24 -31.12 24.66 -0.47
CA ALA A 24 -31.36 23.22 -0.50
C ALA A 24 -30.73 22.55 -1.74
N VAL A 25 -30.87 23.19 -2.92
CA VAL A 25 -30.22 22.72 -4.16
C VAL A 25 -28.70 22.77 -4.03
N PHE A 26 -28.15 23.87 -3.51
CA PHE A 26 -26.72 24.01 -3.29
C PHE A 26 -26.19 22.93 -2.33
N ALA A 27 -26.86 22.70 -1.21
CA ALA A 27 -26.52 21.64 -0.27
C ALA A 27 -26.53 20.26 -0.94
N LYS A 28 -27.57 19.94 -1.73
CA LYS A 28 -27.64 18.68 -2.48
C LYS A 28 -26.46 18.50 -3.45
N LEU A 29 -26.01 19.57 -4.09
CA LEU A 29 -24.86 19.52 -5.02
C LEU A 29 -23.53 19.36 -4.28
N VAL A 30 -23.34 20.03 -3.14
CA VAL A 30 -22.12 19.95 -2.32
C VAL A 30 -21.99 18.59 -1.64
N PHE A 31 -23.07 18.07 -1.07
CA PHE A 31 -23.10 16.77 -0.38
C PHE A 31 -23.25 15.58 -1.33
N TRP A 32 -23.26 15.82 -2.65
CA TRP A 32 -23.29 14.75 -3.63
C TRP A 32 -22.10 13.81 -3.45
N ASN A 33 -22.39 12.50 -3.35
CA ASN A 33 -21.41 11.44 -3.13
C ASN A 33 -20.58 11.57 -1.83
N SER A 34 -21.08 12.31 -0.83
CA SER A 34 -20.40 12.50 0.47
C SER A 34 -20.13 11.21 1.26
N SER A 35 -20.84 10.12 0.96
CA SER A 35 -20.63 8.78 1.53
C SER A 35 -19.52 7.98 0.85
N TYR A 36 -18.88 8.53 -0.19
CA TYR A 36 -17.81 7.85 -0.90
C TYR A 36 -16.68 7.43 0.04
N SER A 37 -16.22 6.20 -0.16
CA SER A 37 -15.02 5.67 0.48
C SER A 37 -14.23 4.91 -0.57
N SER A 38 -12.94 5.19 -0.65
CA SER A 38 -12.06 4.45 -1.54
C SER A 38 -11.92 2.98 -1.10
N PRO A 39 -11.76 2.05 -2.05
CA PRO A 39 -11.31 0.70 -1.75
C PRO A 39 -9.97 0.71 -1.01
N LYS A 40 -9.69 -0.37 -0.29
CA LYS A 40 -8.38 -0.57 0.35
C LYS A 40 -7.43 -1.21 -0.66
N TYR A 41 -6.49 -0.40 -1.15
CA TYR A 41 -5.43 -0.86 -2.03
C TYR A 41 -4.22 -1.34 -1.23
N LYS A 42 -3.49 -2.30 -1.80
CA LYS A 42 -2.24 -2.80 -1.24
C LYS A 42 -1.19 -2.87 -2.35
N PHE A 43 0.02 -2.46 -2.02
CA PHE A 43 1.17 -2.69 -2.86
C PHE A 43 1.49 -4.19 -2.94
N SER A 44 1.74 -4.70 -4.14
CA SER A 44 2.00 -6.12 -4.39
C SER A 44 3.45 -6.37 -4.81
N ALA A 45 3.89 -7.61 -4.60
CA ALA A 45 5.20 -8.07 -5.05
C ALA A 45 5.31 -8.07 -6.58
N ASP A 46 4.24 -8.49 -7.26
CA ASP A 46 4.18 -8.53 -8.72
C ASP A 46 4.39 -7.13 -9.33
N LEU A 47 3.80 -6.10 -8.71
CA LEU A 47 3.99 -4.72 -9.11
C LEU A 47 5.44 -4.26 -8.93
N LEU A 48 6.07 -4.62 -7.80
CA LEU A 48 7.48 -4.35 -7.60
C LEU A 48 8.34 -5.02 -8.67
N THR A 49 8.15 -6.32 -8.90
CA THR A 49 8.91 -7.08 -9.91
C THR A 49 8.71 -6.52 -11.31
N LYS A 50 7.48 -6.15 -11.67
CA LYS A 50 7.15 -5.53 -12.96
C LYS A 50 7.92 -4.22 -13.18
N VAL A 51 7.94 -3.34 -12.17
CA VAL A 51 8.68 -2.08 -12.21
C VAL A 51 10.19 -2.31 -12.27
N LEU A 52 10.73 -3.22 -11.47
CA LEU A 52 12.16 -3.52 -11.44
C LEU A 52 12.68 -4.08 -12.77
N LYS A 53 11.97 -5.06 -13.37
CA LYS A 53 12.35 -5.62 -14.68
C LYS A 53 12.38 -4.57 -15.79
N ALA A 54 11.41 -3.65 -15.76
CA ALA A 54 11.38 -2.54 -16.72
C ALA A 54 12.51 -1.54 -16.46
N GLN A 55 12.89 -1.29 -15.20
CA GLN A 55 14.04 -0.45 -14.87
C GLN A 55 15.37 -1.08 -15.36
N GLU A 56 15.56 -2.38 -15.22
CA GLU A 56 16.77 -3.09 -15.66
C GLU A 56 17.00 -2.98 -17.17
N THR A 57 15.90 -2.90 -17.93
CA THR A 57 15.89 -2.82 -19.39
C THR A 57 15.75 -1.39 -19.91
N GLY A 58 15.40 -0.42 -19.06
CA GLY A 58 15.03 0.94 -19.47
C GLY A 58 13.73 0.99 -20.29
N GLY A 59 12.82 0.05 -20.01
CA GLY A 59 11.58 -0.17 -20.75
C GLY A 59 10.39 0.67 -20.25
N ASN A 60 9.25 0.41 -20.87
CA ASN A 60 7.96 1.00 -20.48
C ASN A 60 7.19 0.07 -19.55
N VAL A 61 6.48 0.66 -18.60
CA VAL A 61 5.53 -0.02 -17.73
C VAL A 61 4.17 0.64 -17.84
N GLU A 62 3.17 -0.18 -18.14
CA GLU A 62 1.77 0.22 -18.06
C GLU A 62 1.20 -0.16 -16.69
N LEU A 63 0.70 0.81 -15.94
CA LEU A 63 0.11 0.60 -14.63
C LEU A 63 -1.41 0.75 -14.71
N SER A 64 -2.11 -0.27 -14.25
CA SER A 64 -3.57 -0.24 -14.07
C SER A 64 -3.98 0.68 -12.92
N LYS A 65 -5.29 0.92 -12.78
CA LYS A 65 -5.87 1.67 -11.65
C LYS A 65 -5.43 1.07 -10.32
N ASP A 66 -5.53 -0.24 -10.17
CA ASP A 66 -5.20 -0.93 -8.92
C ASP A 66 -3.71 -0.85 -8.61
N GLU A 67 -2.85 -0.95 -9.63
CA GLU A 67 -1.40 -0.83 -9.46
C GLU A 67 -0.99 0.59 -9.06
N VAL A 68 -1.54 1.63 -9.70
CA VAL A 68 -1.29 3.03 -9.31
C VAL A 68 -1.75 3.29 -7.89
N ASN A 69 -2.94 2.83 -7.51
CA ASN A 69 -3.43 2.99 -6.14
C ASN A 69 -2.65 2.15 -5.13
N GLY A 70 -2.12 1.00 -5.53
CA GLY A 70 -1.16 0.21 -4.76
C GLY A 70 0.09 1.02 -4.43
N ILE A 71 0.64 1.76 -5.40
CA ILE A 71 1.77 2.68 -5.17
C ILE A 71 1.38 3.82 -4.23
N ILE A 72 0.24 4.49 -4.48
CA ILE A 72 -0.25 5.59 -3.64
C ILE A 72 -0.38 5.14 -2.18
N SER A 73 -0.84 3.91 -1.93
CA SER A 73 -1.00 3.36 -0.58
C SER A 73 0.29 3.28 0.24
N LEU A 74 1.47 3.26 -0.40
CA LEU A 74 2.77 3.27 0.29
C LEU A 74 3.13 4.64 0.88
N TYR A 75 2.69 5.71 0.21
CA TYR A 75 3.09 7.08 0.51
C TYR A 75 2.00 7.88 1.20
N PHE A 76 0.72 7.61 0.88
CA PHE A 76 -0.39 8.30 1.52
C PHE A 76 -0.79 7.61 2.83
N LYS A 77 -0.76 8.37 3.91
CA LYS A 77 -1.42 8.02 5.17
C LYS A 77 -2.57 9.00 5.39
N GLN A 78 -3.65 8.52 6.02
CA GLN A 78 -4.78 9.37 6.38
C GLN A 78 -4.27 10.63 7.09
N TYR A 79 -4.62 11.79 6.55
CA TYR A 79 -4.29 13.07 7.14
C TYR A 79 -5.47 13.53 8.01
N ARG A 80 -5.21 13.94 9.25
CA ARG A 80 -6.25 14.42 10.16
C ARG A 80 -5.76 15.60 11.01
N THR A 81 -6.62 16.58 11.13
CA THR A 81 -6.56 17.74 12.03
C THR A 81 -7.93 17.88 12.72
N ASN A 82 -8.08 18.82 13.64
CA ASN A 82 -9.36 19.07 14.32
C ASN A 82 -10.50 19.33 13.33
N ASP A 83 -10.21 20.13 12.30
CA ASP A 83 -11.23 20.59 11.36
C ASP A 83 -11.23 19.84 10.03
N LEU A 84 -10.15 19.15 9.66
CA LEU A 84 -10.02 18.52 8.35
C LEU A 84 -9.43 17.12 8.46
N ALA A 85 -10.08 16.13 7.86
CA ALA A 85 -9.53 14.82 7.59
C ALA A 85 -9.58 14.51 6.10
N ILE A 86 -8.47 14.04 5.54
CA ILE A 86 -8.39 13.44 4.20
C ILE A 86 -8.29 11.93 4.41
N LYS A 87 -9.37 11.21 4.10
CA LYS A 87 -9.49 9.78 4.44
C LYS A 87 -8.61 8.92 3.53
N SER A 88 -8.64 9.21 2.23
CA SER A 88 -7.88 8.51 1.19
C SER A 88 -7.63 9.45 0.01
N VAL A 89 -6.70 9.04 -0.84
CA VAL A 89 -6.54 9.56 -2.21
C VAL A 89 -6.56 8.35 -3.12
N GLU A 90 -7.51 8.32 -4.04
CA GLU A 90 -7.61 7.27 -5.06
C GLU A 90 -7.44 7.89 -6.44
N ALA A 91 -6.62 7.27 -7.26
CA ALA A 91 -6.45 7.59 -8.67
C ALA A 91 -7.41 6.77 -9.54
N ASP A 92 -7.88 7.39 -10.61
CA ASP A 92 -8.60 6.76 -11.70
C ASP A 92 -8.18 7.43 -13.02
N PHE A 93 -8.65 6.90 -14.14
CA PHE A 93 -8.35 7.43 -15.47
C PHE A 93 -9.64 7.80 -16.19
N LYS A 94 -9.62 8.95 -16.85
CA LYS A 94 -10.72 9.37 -17.71
C LYS A 94 -10.15 10.02 -18.97
N SER A 95 -10.32 9.34 -20.09
CA SER A 95 -9.61 9.68 -21.34
C SER A 95 -8.09 9.68 -21.06
N ASP A 96 -7.35 10.68 -21.54
CA ASP A 96 -5.90 10.82 -21.31
C ASP A 96 -5.56 11.62 -20.04
N ASN A 97 -6.45 11.64 -19.04
CA ASN A 97 -6.24 12.37 -17.79
C ASN A 97 -6.31 11.46 -16.57
N MET A 98 -5.58 11.85 -15.53
CA MET A 98 -5.78 11.32 -14.19
C MET A 98 -6.96 12.01 -13.52
N VAL A 99 -7.76 11.20 -12.83
CA VAL A 99 -8.80 11.65 -11.90
C VAL A 99 -8.38 11.25 -10.49
N PHE A 100 -8.51 12.16 -9.53
CA PHE A 100 -8.30 11.86 -8.12
C PHE A 100 -9.61 11.99 -7.35
N TYR A 101 -9.96 10.95 -6.61
CA TYR A 101 -11.09 10.88 -5.70
C TYR A 101 -10.59 11.00 -4.26
N ILE A 102 -11.11 11.98 -3.53
CA ILE A 102 -10.57 12.42 -2.25
C ILE A 102 -11.74 12.61 -1.27
N PRO A 103 -12.17 11.54 -0.59
CA PRO A 103 -13.16 11.66 0.48
C PRO A 103 -12.56 12.41 1.67
N ILE A 104 -13.22 13.49 2.08
CA ILE A 104 -12.78 14.37 3.16
C ILE A 104 -13.86 14.51 4.23
N THR A 105 -13.45 14.83 5.45
CA THR A 105 -14.33 15.35 6.50
C THR A 105 -13.85 16.76 6.85
N TYR A 106 -14.73 17.75 6.77
CA TYR A 106 -14.44 19.12 7.18
C TYR A 106 -15.46 19.61 8.21
N LYS A 107 -15.00 20.01 9.41
CA LYS A 107 -15.84 20.46 10.54
C LYS A 107 -17.02 19.52 10.85
N GLY A 108 -16.75 18.21 10.85
CA GLY A 108 -17.76 17.17 11.12
C GLY A 108 -18.59 16.75 9.90
N PHE A 109 -18.53 17.47 8.78
CA PHE A 109 -19.27 17.14 7.57
C PHE A 109 -18.42 16.33 6.59
N ASN A 110 -19.00 15.27 6.02
CA ASN A 110 -18.34 14.49 4.97
C ASN A 110 -18.58 15.14 3.61
N PHE A 111 -17.52 15.25 2.81
CA PHE A 111 -17.58 15.74 1.45
C PHE A 111 -16.75 14.87 0.51
N PHE A 112 -17.10 14.94 -0.76
CA PHE A 112 -16.37 14.27 -1.83
C PHE A 112 -15.64 15.31 -2.67
N LEU A 113 -14.34 15.44 -2.46
CA LEU A 113 -13.49 16.26 -3.32
C LEU A 113 -12.98 15.39 -4.46
N TRP A 114 -12.99 15.90 -5.67
CA TRP A 114 -12.34 15.24 -6.79
C TRP A 114 -11.73 16.22 -7.78
N SER A 115 -10.72 15.77 -8.51
CA SER A 115 -9.97 16.57 -9.47
C SER A 115 -9.70 15.76 -10.72
N GLN A 116 -9.66 16.42 -11.88
CA GLN A 116 -9.21 15.81 -13.13
C GLN A 116 -8.13 16.70 -13.74
N GLY A 117 -7.08 16.10 -14.30
CA GLY A 117 -5.99 16.84 -14.91
C GLY A 117 -4.94 15.98 -15.57
N GLY A 118 -4.04 16.64 -16.30
CA GLY A 118 -2.90 16.01 -16.96
C GLY A 118 -1.78 15.70 -15.96
N ILE A 119 -1.04 14.63 -16.23
CA ILE A 119 0.18 14.26 -15.52
C ILE A 119 1.35 14.22 -16.50
N SER A 120 2.51 14.68 -16.05
CA SER A 120 3.74 14.72 -16.85
C SER A 120 4.96 14.62 -15.94
N LEU A 121 6.13 14.42 -16.55
CA LEU A 121 7.42 14.53 -15.86
C LEU A 121 8.18 15.75 -16.38
N GLU A 122 8.53 16.68 -15.50
CA GLU A 122 9.35 17.85 -15.83
C GLU A 122 10.47 17.99 -14.78
N LYS A 123 11.74 18.09 -15.22
CA LYS A 123 12.89 18.34 -14.34
C LYS A 123 12.95 17.42 -13.10
N ALA A 124 12.77 16.11 -13.32
CA ALA A 124 12.70 15.10 -12.25
C ALA A 124 11.60 15.35 -11.19
N LYS A 125 10.51 16.01 -11.59
CA LYS A 125 9.29 16.18 -10.80
C LYS A 125 8.11 15.63 -11.57
N ILE A 126 7.29 14.83 -10.89
CA ILE A 126 5.97 14.46 -11.37
C ILE A 126 5.09 15.70 -11.23
N LYS A 127 4.56 16.21 -12.32
CA LYS A 127 3.73 17.41 -12.37
C LYS A 127 2.30 17.03 -12.73
N TYR A 128 1.39 17.32 -11.80
CA TYR A 128 -0.05 17.21 -12.01
C TYR A 128 -0.66 18.60 -12.21
N THR A 129 -1.33 18.79 -13.33
CA THR A 129 -1.98 20.07 -13.69
C THR A 129 -3.50 19.89 -13.69
N PRO A 130 -4.20 20.27 -12.61
CA PRO A 130 -5.64 20.12 -12.51
C PRO A 130 -6.36 21.04 -13.52
N SER A 131 -7.24 20.44 -14.31
CA SER A 131 -8.21 21.16 -15.14
C SER A 131 -9.27 21.83 -14.27
N TYR A 132 -9.73 21.13 -13.22
CA TYR A 132 -10.67 21.64 -12.22
C TYR A 132 -10.57 20.86 -10.91
N PHE A 133 -11.12 21.45 -9.85
CA PHE A 133 -11.45 20.77 -8.59
C PHE A 133 -12.96 20.86 -8.36
N LYS A 134 -13.56 19.81 -7.79
CA LYS A 134 -14.99 19.76 -7.48
C LYS A 134 -15.26 19.23 -6.09
N LEU A 135 -16.16 19.88 -5.36
CA LEU A 135 -16.73 19.41 -4.11
C LEU A 135 -18.16 18.94 -4.38
N GLY A 136 -18.37 17.62 -4.35
CA GLY A 136 -19.57 17.01 -4.92
C GLY A 136 -19.67 17.36 -6.41
N LYS A 137 -20.70 18.11 -6.77
CA LYS A 137 -20.90 18.63 -8.15
C LYS A 137 -20.47 20.09 -8.34
N ILE A 138 -20.08 20.80 -7.28
CA ILE A 138 -19.70 22.21 -7.36
C ILE A 138 -18.24 22.35 -7.75
N THR A 139 -17.96 23.06 -8.85
CA THR A 139 -16.60 23.41 -9.25
C THR A 139 -16.03 24.47 -8.33
N LEU A 140 -14.83 24.24 -7.81
CA LEU A 140 -14.11 25.18 -6.97
C LEU A 140 -13.10 26.00 -7.80
N PRO A 141 -12.85 27.27 -7.44
CA PRO A 141 -11.77 28.05 -8.03
C PRO A 141 -10.41 27.38 -7.78
N LYS A 142 -9.63 27.16 -8.85
CA LYS A 142 -8.33 26.47 -8.76
C LYS A 142 -7.38 27.17 -7.80
N ASP A 143 -7.24 28.48 -7.91
CA ASP A 143 -6.33 29.29 -7.08
C ASP A 143 -6.66 29.17 -5.60
N TYR A 144 -7.94 29.10 -5.26
CA TYR A 144 -8.38 28.92 -3.87
C TYR A 144 -7.95 27.55 -3.31
N VAL A 145 -8.16 26.48 -4.09
CA VAL A 145 -7.78 25.12 -3.68
C VAL A 145 -6.25 25.01 -3.59
N LEU A 146 -5.54 25.47 -4.61
CA LEU A 146 -4.07 25.41 -4.67
C LEU A 146 -3.46 26.25 -3.55
N LYS A 147 -3.89 27.49 -3.30
CA LYS A 147 -3.39 28.32 -2.19
C LYS A 147 -3.56 27.64 -0.83
N LYS A 148 -4.71 26.98 -0.59
CA LYS A 148 -4.93 26.22 0.65
C LYS A 148 -4.09 24.93 0.74
N LEU A 149 -3.86 24.28 -0.40
CA LEU A 149 -3.02 23.08 -0.46
C LEU A 149 -1.55 23.43 -0.23
N GLY A 150 -1.06 24.49 -0.87
CA GLY A 150 0.35 24.88 -0.84
C GLY A 150 0.91 25.08 0.57
N SER A 151 0.14 25.69 1.47
CA SER A 151 0.55 25.86 2.87
C SER A 151 0.61 24.55 3.67
N LYS A 152 0.11 23.45 3.11
CA LYS A 152 0.08 22.12 3.72
C LYS A 152 1.01 21.11 3.04
N LEU A 153 1.52 21.42 1.85
CA LEU A 153 2.48 20.56 1.16
C LEU A 153 3.81 20.55 1.93
N LYS A 154 4.34 19.34 2.13
CA LYS A 154 5.63 19.08 2.79
C LYS A 154 6.34 17.95 2.05
N ASN A 155 7.62 17.73 2.35
CA ASN A 155 8.36 16.50 2.00
C ASN A 155 8.34 16.17 0.50
N GLY A 156 8.96 17.01 -0.33
CA GLY A 156 9.13 16.75 -1.75
C GLY A 156 7.92 17.07 -2.63
N ALA A 157 6.79 17.49 -2.05
CA ALA A 157 5.67 18.07 -2.79
C ALA A 157 5.67 19.61 -2.69
N SER A 158 5.36 20.29 -3.79
CA SER A 158 5.29 21.75 -3.88
C SER A 158 4.27 22.20 -4.93
N LEU A 159 4.01 23.51 -4.99
CA LEU A 159 3.26 24.13 -6.09
C LEU A 159 4.22 24.84 -7.03
N GLU A 160 3.98 24.68 -8.33
CA GLU A 160 4.63 25.45 -9.38
C GLU A 160 3.54 26.05 -10.28
N GLY A 161 3.23 27.32 -10.07
CA GLY A 161 2.09 27.98 -10.72
C GLY A 161 0.77 27.27 -10.41
N ASN A 162 0.10 26.78 -11.46
CA ASN A 162 -1.18 26.07 -11.38
C ASN A 162 -1.05 24.55 -11.27
N SER A 163 0.15 24.04 -10.97
CA SER A 163 0.44 22.61 -10.93
C SER A 163 0.93 22.17 -9.55
N ILE A 164 0.62 20.94 -9.19
CA ILE A 164 1.15 20.24 -8.02
C ILE A 164 2.33 19.41 -8.50
N THR A 165 3.50 19.61 -7.91
CA THR A 165 4.72 18.90 -8.28
C THR A 165 5.22 18.03 -7.14
N ILE A 166 5.63 16.80 -7.45
CA ILE A 166 6.24 15.86 -6.51
C ILE A 166 7.62 15.48 -7.04
N SER A 167 8.67 15.73 -6.26
CA SER A 167 10.03 15.33 -6.60
C SER A 167 10.16 13.82 -6.68
N THR A 168 10.83 13.32 -7.72
CA THR A 168 11.17 11.90 -7.84
C THR A 168 12.44 11.52 -7.09
N SER A 169 13.18 12.49 -6.49
CA SER A 169 14.48 12.25 -5.85
C SER A 169 14.43 11.30 -4.64
N GLY A 170 13.24 11.03 -4.09
CA GLY A 170 13.03 10.04 -3.02
C GLY A 170 12.53 8.67 -3.50
N LEU A 171 12.36 8.48 -4.80
CA LEU A 171 11.95 7.20 -5.38
C LEU A 171 13.20 6.36 -5.70
N PRO A 172 13.17 5.04 -5.46
CA PRO A 172 14.28 4.16 -5.81
C PRO A 172 14.47 3.97 -7.32
N ILE A 173 13.48 4.39 -8.10
CA ILE A 173 13.43 4.26 -9.56
C ILE A 173 13.73 5.59 -10.22
N SER A 174 14.43 5.53 -11.35
CA SER A 174 14.66 6.66 -12.24
C SER A 174 13.60 6.64 -13.35
N ILE A 175 12.79 7.69 -13.41
CA ILE A 175 11.69 7.82 -14.36
C ILE A 175 12.10 8.82 -15.44
N LYS A 176 11.93 8.42 -16.71
CA LYS A 176 12.18 9.25 -17.90
C LYS A 176 10.93 10.00 -18.36
N ASN A 177 9.77 9.34 -18.29
CA ASN A 177 8.51 9.91 -18.73
C ASN A 177 7.32 9.31 -17.98
N ILE A 178 6.24 10.09 -17.87
CA ILE A 178 4.94 9.65 -17.34
C ILE A 178 3.85 10.27 -18.20
N ASN A 179 2.90 9.47 -18.66
CA ASN A 179 1.65 9.96 -19.25
C ASN A 179 0.49 9.00 -18.98
N VAL A 180 -0.73 9.44 -19.27
CA VAL A 180 -1.91 8.57 -19.28
C VAL A 180 -2.23 8.25 -20.72
N LYS A 181 -2.43 6.95 -21.02
CA LYS A 181 -2.85 6.46 -22.32
C LYS A 181 -3.69 5.21 -22.13
N ASP A 182 -4.76 5.06 -22.92
CA ASP A 182 -5.63 3.88 -22.89
C ASP A 182 -6.16 3.54 -21.49
N GLN A 183 -6.47 4.58 -20.70
CA GLN A 183 -6.91 4.49 -19.30
C GLN A 183 -5.92 3.74 -18.38
N LYS A 184 -4.62 3.85 -18.67
CA LYS A 184 -3.52 3.37 -17.83
C LYS A 184 -2.48 4.46 -17.67
N LEU A 185 -1.67 4.34 -16.61
CA LEU A 185 -0.51 5.19 -16.43
C LEU A 185 0.70 4.52 -17.11
N LEU A 186 1.22 5.13 -18.17
CA LEU A 186 2.43 4.68 -18.83
C LEU A 186 3.63 5.39 -18.21
N VAL A 187 4.58 4.61 -17.72
CA VAL A 187 5.82 5.08 -17.11
C VAL A 187 6.99 4.54 -17.91
N THR A 188 7.79 5.45 -18.48
CA THR A 188 9.05 5.08 -19.12
C THR A 188 10.17 5.21 -18.08
N LEU A 189 10.92 4.14 -17.90
CA LEU A 189 11.99 4.07 -16.90
C LEU A 189 13.36 4.25 -17.54
N GLU A 190 14.29 4.87 -16.81
CA GLU A 190 15.69 4.90 -17.24
C GLU A 190 16.37 3.59 -16.88
N LYS A 191 17.23 3.09 -17.78
CA LYS A 191 18.00 1.89 -17.53
C LYS A 191 18.88 2.10 -16.31
N LYS A 192 18.62 1.33 -15.25
CA LYS A 192 19.39 1.36 -14.01
C LYS A 192 19.42 -0.04 -13.42
N GLN A 193 20.62 -0.57 -13.18
CA GLN A 193 20.75 -1.77 -12.37
C GLN A 193 20.42 -1.41 -10.93
N LEU A 194 19.35 -2.01 -10.41
CA LEU A 194 18.92 -1.79 -9.04
C LEU A 194 19.43 -2.95 -8.19
N ASN A 195 20.37 -2.66 -7.30
CA ASN A 195 20.75 -3.62 -6.26
C ASN A 195 19.76 -3.49 -5.09
N ILE A 196 19.00 -4.57 -4.85
CA ILE A 196 18.00 -4.64 -3.79
C ILE A 196 18.65 -4.41 -2.41
N GLU A 197 19.93 -4.77 -2.23
CA GLU A 197 20.66 -4.56 -0.97
C GLU A 197 20.94 -3.08 -0.69
N ASP A 198 21.34 -2.32 -1.71
CA ASP A 198 21.58 -0.88 -1.61
C ASP A 198 20.27 -0.12 -1.36
N MET A 199 19.19 -0.63 -1.93
CA MET A 199 17.82 -0.15 -1.73
C MET A 199 17.36 -0.33 -0.26
N ILE A 200 17.72 -1.43 0.40
CA ILE A 200 17.38 -1.69 1.81
C ILE A 200 18.21 -0.84 2.77
N LYS A 201 19.50 -0.63 2.44
CA LYS A 201 20.49 -0.07 3.37
C LYS A 201 20.60 1.47 3.37
N GLY A 202 20.08 2.19 2.36
CA GLY A 202 20.55 3.58 2.17
C GLY A 202 19.54 4.70 1.90
N LYS A 203 18.50 4.55 1.06
CA LYS A 203 17.85 5.75 0.44
C LYS A 203 16.35 5.67 0.13
N ILE A 204 15.63 4.69 0.67
CA ILE A 204 14.21 4.47 0.33
C ILE A 204 13.28 4.92 1.45
N SER A 205 12.05 5.31 1.13
CA SER A 205 11.02 5.59 2.15
C SER A 205 10.84 4.41 3.11
N SER A 206 10.65 4.70 4.40
CA SER A 206 10.49 3.68 5.45
C SER A 206 9.35 2.69 5.17
N SER A 207 8.27 3.13 4.50
CA SER A 207 7.17 2.26 4.06
C SER A 207 7.63 1.18 3.07
N LEU A 208 8.40 1.56 2.05
CA LEU A 208 8.89 0.60 1.05
C LEU A 208 10.07 -0.21 1.61
N GLN A 209 10.90 0.35 2.49
CA GLN A 209 11.90 -0.43 3.22
C GLN A 209 11.27 -1.53 4.07
N ASN A 210 10.16 -1.26 4.77
CA ASN A 210 9.48 -2.30 5.56
C ASN A 210 8.89 -3.38 4.66
N PHE A 211 8.28 -3.00 3.54
CA PHE A 211 7.80 -3.96 2.54
C PHE A 211 8.95 -4.81 1.98
N ILE A 212 10.06 -4.18 1.59
CA ILE A 212 11.23 -4.86 1.02
C ILE A 212 11.94 -5.69 2.10
N LYS A 213 12.08 -5.24 3.35
CA LYS A 213 12.67 -6.03 4.46
C LYS A 213 11.87 -7.30 4.73
N ASN A 214 10.53 -7.20 4.73
CA ASN A 214 9.66 -8.36 4.81
C ASN A 214 9.88 -9.33 3.62
N PHE A 215 10.27 -8.80 2.45
CA PHE A 215 10.64 -9.58 1.26
C PHE A 215 12.10 -10.10 1.26
N SER A 216 13.03 -9.39 1.89
CA SER A 216 14.48 -9.59 1.74
C SER A 216 15.10 -10.39 2.88
N ASN A 217 14.38 -10.54 4.00
CA ASN A 217 14.65 -11.56 5.00
C ASN A 217 14.48 -13.00 4.46
N VAL A 218 14.13 -13.14 3.17
CA VAL A 218 14.08 -14.39 2.40
C VAL A 218 15.39 -14.66 1.64
N LYS A 219 16.32 -13.68 1.54
CA LYS A 219 17.50 -13.76 0.64
C LYS A 219 18.88 -13.73 1.32
N ASN A 220 18.96 -13.64 2.64
CA ASN A 220 20.24 -13.72 3.37
C ASN A 220 20.38 -15.07 4.06
N LEU A 221 20.83 -16.07 3.32
CA LEU A 221 21.59 -17.18 3.91
C LEU A 221 22.47 -17.83 2.84
N ASP A 222 23.49 -17.12 2.41
CA ASP A 222 24.71 -17.76 1.93
C ASP A 222 25.86 -16.78 1.99
N SER A 223 26.72 -16.94 3.01
CA SER A 223 28.13 -16.52 3.04
C SER A 223 28.73 -16.87 4.39
N SER A 224 29.12 -18.14 4.58
CA SER A 224 30.42 -18.53 5.16
C SER A 224 30.46 -20.03 5.45
N THR A 225 30.95 -20.79 4.48
CA THR A 225 31.60 -22.07 4.75
C THR A 225 32.97 -21.80 5.39
N LYS A 226 33.10 -22.11 6.68
CA LYS A 226 34.39 -22.53 7.26
C LYS A 226 34.12 -23.53 8.40
N THR A 227 34.53 -24.75 8.12
CA THR A 227 34.77 -25.88 9.02
C THR A 227 35.66 -25.49 10.20
N ASN A 228 35.27 -25.85 11.43
CA ASN A 228 35.97 -26.90 12.18
C ASN A 228 35.30 -27.28 13.51
N ASN A 229 35.39 -28.59 13.77
CA ASN A 229 35.28 -29.34 15.03
C ASN A 229 35.61 -28.61 16.34
N GLY A 230 34.95 -29.04 17.42
CA GLY A 230 35.57 -29.14 18.74
C GLY A 230 34.66 -28.91 19.95
N ASN A 231 34.15 -30.02 20.51
CA ASN A 231 33.83 -30.34 21.92
C ASN A 231 33.51 -29.28 23.00
N ALA A 232 32.47 -29.63 23.77
CA ALA A 232 32.32 -29.57 25.24
C ALA A 232 32.52 -28.23 25.97
N ASP A 233 31.48 -27.71 26.64
CA ASP A 233 31.19 -28.02 28.05
C ASP A 233 30.04 -27.16 28.62
N THR A 234 29.07 -27.84 29.22
CA THR A 234 28.45 -27.60 30.54
C THR A 234 28.53 -26.20 31.18
N LYS A 235 27.38 -25.56 31.47
CA LYS A 235 26.87 -25.39 32.86
C LYS A 235 25.54 -24.64 32.97
N ILE A 236 24.71 -25.21 33.84
CA ILE A 236 23.48 -24.72 34.46
C ILE A 236 23.85 -23.95 35.74
N GLU A 237 23.10 -22.88 36.04
CA GLU A 237 22.74 -22.34 37.38
C GLU A 237 21.93 -21.05 37.11
N ASP A 238 20.60 -20.94 37.29
CA ASP A 238 19.68 -21.14 38.42
C ASP A 238 19.52 -19.92 39.36
N SER A 239 18.26 -19.71 39.78
CA SER A 239 17.74 -18.88 40.89
C SER A 239 17.10 -17.51 40.56
N SER A 240 15.75 -17.54 40.51
CA SER A 240 14.76 -16.84 41.40
C SER A 240 15.06 -15.40 41.89
N ASP A 241 14.13 -14.44 42.03
CA ASP A 241 12.78 -14.49 42.61
C ASP A 241 11.87 -13.30 42.20
N GLN A 242 10.61 -13.64 41.93
CA GLN A 242 9.35 -13.08 42.45
C GLN A 242 9.19 -11.57 42.80
N SER A 243 8.25 -10.89 42.13
CA SER A 243 7.10 -10.25 42.81
C SER A 243 5.99 -9.79 41.84
N SER A 244 4.78 -9.95 42.34
CA SER A 244 3.46 -9.88 41.72
C SER A 244 2.87 -8.47 41.63
N SER A 245 2.11 -8.19 40.56
CA SER A 245 0.87 -7.39 40.68
C SER A 245 -0.02 -7.57 39.44
N SER A 246 -1.27 -7.91 39.71
CA SER A 246 -2.37 -8.11 38.77
C SER A 246 -2.84 -6.77 38.19
N ASN A 247 -3.04 -6.72 36.86
CA ASN A 247 -4.06 -5.82 36.31
C ASN A 247 -4.62 -6.35 34.98
N THR A 248 -5.95 -6.41 34.93
CA THR A 248 -6.77 -6.95 33.85
C THR A 248 -6.70 -6.05 32.62
N GLY A 249 -6.13 -6.58 31.54
CA GLY A 249 -6.13 -5.96 30.22
C GLY A 249 -5.78 -7.02 29.17
N SER A 250 -6.67 -7.22 28.20
CA SER A 250 -6.54 -8.20 27.11
C SER A 250 -5.14 -8.13 26.47
N SER A 251 -4.28 -9.07 26.85
CA SER A 251 -2.86 -9.11 26.51
C SER A 251 -2.61 -10.39 25.71
N LYS A 252 -2.01 -10.21 24.53
CA LYS A 252 -1.63 -11.29 23.63
C LYS A 252 -0.69 -12.24 24.37
N THR A 253 -1.11 -13.49 24.58
CA THR A 253 -0.25 -14.51 25.18
C THR A 253 0.86 -14.88 24.18
N PRO A 254 2.14 -14.74 24.54
CA PRO A 254 3.23 -15.17 23.69
C PRO A 254 3.16 -16.69 23.46
N VAL A 255 3.50 -17.09 22.24
CA VAL A 255 3.65 -18.49 21.84
C VAL A 255 4.74 -19.15 22.70
N SER A 256 4.57 -20.40 23.13
CA SER A 256 5.58 -21.13 23.92
C SER A 256 6.94 -21.12 23.21
N GLN A 257 8.05 -21.06 23.98
CA GLN A 257 9.40 -20.96 23.42
C GLN A 257 9.71 -22.07 22.41
N GLU A 258 9.23 -23.29 22.66
CA GLU A 258 9.38 -24.44 21.75
C GLU A 258 8.65 -24.22 20.42
N ARG A 259 7.40 -23.71 20.45
CA ARG A 259 6.64 -23.43 19.24
C ARG A 259 7.24 -22.25 18.47
N GLN A 260 7.79 -21.26 19.17
CA GLN A 260 8.51 -20.16 18.52
C GLN A 260 9.78 -20.64 17.81
N GLN A 261 10.52 -21.58 18.41
CA GLN A 261 11.68 -22.21 17.78
C GLN A 261 11.29 -23.04 16.55
N ALA A 262 10.20 -23.82 16.63
CA ALA A 262 9.69 -24.59 15.49
C ALA A 262 9.28 -23.68 14.32
N LEU A 263 8.58 -22.57 14.59
CA LEU A 263 8.21 -21.59 13.55
C LEU A 263 9.42 -20.88 12.95
N ASN A 264 10.47 -20.64 13.74
CA ASN A 264 11.72 -20.07 13.22
C ASN A 264 12.46 -21.05 12.31
N ARG A 265 12.53 -22.33 12.68
CA ARG A 265 13.09 -23.39 11.82
C ARG A 265 12.31 -23.52 10.52
N LEU A 266 10.98 -23.47 10.59
CA LEU A 266 10.10 -23.55 9.43
C LEU A 266 10.27 -22.36 8.48
N SER A 267 10.36 -21.14 9.04
CA SER A 267 10.65 -19.92 8.28
C SER A 267 12.01 -20.01 7.58
N SER A 268 13.04 -20.52 8.28
CA SER A 268 14.37 -20.73 7.72
C SER A 268 14.37 -21.78 6.60
N GLY A 269 13.68 -22.91 6.79
CA GLY A 269 13.61 -23.98 5.79
C GLY A 269 12.86 -23.56 4.52
N LEU A 270 11.79 -22.76 4.67
CA LEU A 270 11.09 -22.17 3.53
C LEU A 270 11.96 -21.16 2.79
N ASN A 271 12.77 -20.37 3.49
CA ASN A 271 13.72 -19.46 2.83
C ASN A 271 14.79 -20.22 2.04
N ALA A 272 15.32 -21.32 2.58
CA ALA A 272 16.26 -22.18 1.87
C ALA A 272 15.60 -22.85 0.64
N ALA A 273 14.37 -23.35 0.78
CA ALA A 273 13.58 -23.86 -0.34
C ALA A 273 13.36 -22.79 -1.44
N SER A 274 13.19 -21.52 -1.05
CA SER A 274 13.05 -20.39 -1.99
C SER A 274 14.31 -20.16 -2.83
N GLY A 275 15.49 -20.40 -2.23
CA GLY A 275 16.78 -20.36 -2.92
C GLY A 275 17.00 -21.53 -3.88
N ALA A 276 16.42 -22.69 -3.59
CA ALA A 276 16.57 -23.92 -4.37
C ALA A 276 15.66 -24.00 -5.61
N VAL A 277 14.64 -23.13 -5.72
CA VAL A 277 13.72 -23.10 -6.87
C VAL A 277 14.08 -22.00 -7.87
N SER A 278 13.79 -22.24 -9.15
CA SER A 278 14.26 -21.38 -10.26
C SER A 278 13.20 -20.39 -10.75
N THR A 279 11.91 -20.72 -10.63
CA THR A 279 10.83 -19.93 -11.22
C THR A 279 10.21 -18.91 -10.25
N GLY A 280 9.65 -17.84 -10.81
CA GLY A 280 8.89 -16.85 -10.03
C GLY A 280 7.63 -17.44 -9.41
N GLY A 281 6.98 -18.40 -10.08
CA GLY A 281 5.80 -19.09 -9.56
C GLY A 281 6.10 -19.90 -8.30
N GLN A 282 7.16 -20.71 -8.31
CA GLN A 282 7.59 -21.49 -7.15
C GLN A 282 7.95 -20.57 -5.96
N LYS A 283 8.70 -19.49 -6.22
CA LYS A 283 9.07 -18.49 -5.20
C LYS A 283 7.86 -17.78 -4.60
N ALA A 284 6.83 -17.50 -5.40
CA ALA A 284 5.59 -16.92 -4.91
C ALA A 284 4.85 -17.86 -3.95
N VAL A 285 4.78 -19.15 -4.26
CA VAL A 285 4.16 -20.16 -3.38
C VAL A 285 4.91 -20.26 -2.05
N ILE A 286 6.24 -20.35 -2.09
CA ILE A 286 7.09 -20.41 -0.89
C ILE A 286 6.98 -19.14 -0.05
N SER A 287 6.91 -17.97 -0.69
CA SER A 287 6.74 -16.68 0.00
C SER A 287 5.40 -16.60 0.74
N GLN A 288 4.32 -17.13 0.16
CA GLN A 288 3.02 -17.19 0.83
C GLN A 288 3.06 -18.13 2.04
N MET A 289 3.68 -19.31 1.91
CA MET A 289 3.91 -20.22 3.03
C MET A 289 4.73 -19.56 4.15
N ALA A 290 5.82 -18.88 3.81
CA ALA A 290 6.67 -18.19 4.78
C ALA A 290 5.92 -17.06 5.50
N SER A 291 5.05 -16.34 4.80
CA SER A 291 4.19 -15.32 5.40
C SER A 291 3.20 -15.91 6.39
N ILE A 292 2.59 -17.06 6.09
CA ILE A 292 1.66 -17.75 6.99
C ILE A 292 2.39 -18.21 8.25
N VAL A 293 3.57 -18.83 8.09
CA VAL A 293 4.41 -19.29 9.21
C VAL A 293 4.86 -18.12 10.09
N ASN A 294 5.19 -16.98 9.50
CA ASN A 294 5.54 -15.79 10.28
C ASN A 294 4.33 -15.21 11.03
N ASN A 295 3.13 -15.24 10.43
CA ASN A 295 1.92 -14.80 11.10
C ASN A 295 1.48 -15.76 12.22
N MET A 296 1.80 -17.05 12.13
CA MET A 296 1.55 -18.05 13.18
C MET A 296 2.36 -17.82 14.46
N LYS A 297 3.33 -16.89 14.45
CA LYS A 297 4.00 -16.39 15.66
C LYS A 297 3.06 -15.56 16.53
N ASP A 298 1.96 -15.06 15.95
CA ASP A 298 0.81 -14.56 16.71
C ASP A 298 -0.09 -15.77 17.05
N SER A 299 -0.28 -16.02 18.35
CA SER A 299 -1.09 -17.14 18.85
C SER A 299 -2.56 -17.06 18.43
N SER A 300 -3.04 -15.88 18.03
CA SER A 300 -4.40 -15.65 17.54
C SER A 300 -4.58 -15.85 16.03
N TYR A 301 -3.49 -16.10 15.29
CA TYR A 301 -3.55 -16.24 13.84
C TYR A 301 -4.06 -17.62 13.42
N ASN A 302 -5.10 -17.63 12.57
CA ASN A 302 -5.64 -18.85 11.98
C ASN A 302 -4.95 -19.15 10.63
N PRO A 303 -4.06 -20.15 10.55
CA PRO A 303 -3.36 -20.48 9.31
C PRO A 303 -4.28 -21.02 8.20
N TYR A 304 -5.39 -21.66 8.58
CA TYR A 304 -6.35 -22.26 7.65
C TYR A 304 -7.10 -21.20 6.80
N SER A 305 -7.14 -19.95 7.25
CA SER A 305 -7.75 -18.84 6.50
C SER A 305 -6.97 -18.45 5.24
N ALA A 306 -5.69 -18.84 5.14
CA ALA A 306 -4.79 -18.47 4.05
C ALA A 306 -4.45 -19.67 3.12
N GLU A 307 -4.84 -20.89 3.48
CA GLU A 307 -4.57 -22.12 2.70
C GLU A 307 -5.12 -22.05 1.27
N GLY A 308 -6.31 -21.49 1.09
CA GLY A 308 -6.92 -21.34 -0.24
C GLY A 308 -6.06 -20.51 -1.19
N SER A 309 -5.33 -19.50 -0.68
CA SER A 309 -4.44 -18.67 -1.49
C SER A 309 -3.18 -19.39 -1.92
N VAL A 310 -2.59 -20.19 -1.02
CA VAL A 310 -1.42 -21.02 -1.29
C VAL A 310 -1.76 -22.12 -2.29
N ARG A 311 -2.88 -22.81 -2.10
CA ARG A 311 -3.35 -23.86 -3.02
C ARG A 311 -3.67 -23.29 -4.40
N ALA A 312 -4.27 -22.10 -4.49
CA ALA A 312 -4.52 -21.44 -5.77
C ALA A 312 -3.21 -21.05 -6.48
N ALA A 313 -2.19 -20.58 -5.76
CA ALA A 313 -0.88 -20.29 -6.34
C ALA A 313 -0.14 -21.56 -6.78
N TYR A 314 -0.19 -22.62 -5.97
CA TYR A 314 0.38 -23.93 -6.30
C TYR A 314 -0.28 -24.58 -7.52
N ASN A 315 -1.60 -24.46 -7.66
CA ASN A 315 -2.34 -25.03 -8.79
C ASN A 315 -1.98 -24.39 -10.14
N LYS A 316 -1.48 -23.15 -10.14
CA LYS A 316 -1.00 -22.45 -11.34
C LYS A 316 0.37 -22.92 -11.82
N LEU A 317 1.09 -23.71 -11.01
CA LEU A 317 2.37 -24.28 -11.40
C LEU A 317 2.18 -25.47 -12.35
N SER A 318 3.11 -25.60 -13.29
CA SER A 318 3.24 -26.80 -14.13
C SER A 318 3.59 -28.04 -13.27
N SER A 319 3.40 -29.23 -13.82
CA SER A 319 3.73 -30.48 -13.12
C SER A 319 5.21 -30.56 -12.73
N GLN A 320 6.10 -30.04 -13.58
CA GLN A 320 7.53 -29.97 -13.31
C GLN A 320 7.83 -28.98 -12.17
N GLU A 321 7.25 -27.77 -12.22
CA GLU A 321 7.44 -26.77 -11.17
C GLU A 321 6.92 -27.26 -9.80
N LYS A 322 5.84 -28.04 -9.79
CA LYS A 322 5.29 -28.69 -8.60
C LYS A 322 6.24 -29.73 -8.00
N ALA A 323 6.85 -30.56 -8.85
CA ALA A 323 7.80 -31.58 -8.41
C ALA A 323 9.08 -30.95 -7.83
N GLU A 324 9.63 -29.96 -8.52
CA GLU A 324 10.79 -29.19 -8.06
C GLU A 324 10.50 -28.44 -6.75
N LEU A 325 9.31 -27.85 -6.61
CA LEU A 325 8.88 -27.20 -5.38
C LEU A 325 8.75 -28.20 -4.22
N LYS A 326 8.16 -29.37 -4.45
CA LYS A 326 8.06 -30.44 -3.44
C LYS A 326 9.43 -30.93 -3.00
N ALA A 327 10.36 -31.13 -3.94
CA ALA A 327 11.74 -31.51 -3.64
C ALA A 327 12.47 -30.41 -2.84
N ALA A 328 12.35 -29.15 -3.25
CA ALA A 328 12.97 -28.03 -2.56
C ALA A 328 12.45 -27.87 -1.12
N ILE A 329 11.14 -28.03 -0.89
CA ILE A 329 10.58 -28.00 0.47
C ILE A 329 11.05 -29.23 1.26
N GLY A 330 10.98 -30.43 0.69
CA GLY A 330 11.34 -31.68 1.38
C GLY A 330 12.83 -31.78 1.76
N SER A 331 13.72 -31.17 0.98
CA SER A 331 15.16 -31.16 1.26
C SER A 331 15.60 -30.06 2.24
N ASN A 332 14.78 -29.02 2.44
CA ASN A 332 15.16 -27.84 3.22
C ASN A 332 14.30 -27.61 4.47
N VAL A 333 13.17 -28.29 4.62
CA VAL A 333 12.30 -28.20 5.79
C VAL A 333 12.39 -29.48 6.62
N ASP A 334 12.71 -29.32 7.91
CA ASP A 334 12.79 -30.41 8.89
C ASP A 334 11.46 -31.18 8.99
N SER A 335 11.52 -32.51 8.91
CA SER A 335 10.37 -33.43 8.86
C SER A 335 9.44 -33.33 10.08
N SER A 336 9.96 -32.85 11.22
CA SER A 336 9.16 -32.56 12.42
C SER A 336 8.20 -31.35 12.27
N ALA A 337 8.42 -30.50 11.26
CA ALA A 337 7.63 -29.30 10.97
C ALA A 337 6.82 -29.38 9.65
N VAL A 338 6.98 -30.47 8.89
CA VAL A 338 6.33 -30.71 7.58
C VAL A 338 4.82 -30.92 7.69
N SER A 339 4.31 -31.42 8.82
CA SER A 339 2.88 -31.68 9.04
C SER A 339 1.99 -30.42 9.01
N ILE A 340 2.56 -29.26 9.33
CA ILE A 340 1.87 -27.95 9.22
C ILE A 340 1.82 -27.46 7.77
N LEU A 341 2.81 -27.81 6.95
CA LEU A 341 2.88 -27.40 5.54
C LEU A 341 2.12 -28.34 4.61
N SER A 342 2.08 -29.64 4.91
CA SER A 342 1.38 -30.64 4.09
C SER A 342 -0.13 -30.38 4.04
N SER A 343 -0.74 -29.88 5.12
CA SER A 343 -2.16 -29.48 5.13
C SER A 343 -2.45 -28.32 4.17
N MET A 344 -1.50 -27.38 4.04
CA MET A 344 -1.65 -26.18 3.22
C MET A 344 -1.54 -26.45 1.71
N ILE A 345 -0.77 -27.46 1.32
CA ILE A 345 -0.56 -27.83 -0.09
C ILE A 345 -1.67 -28.79 -0.56
N GLY A 346 -2.32 -29.50 0.38
CA GLY A 346 -3.20 -30.63 0.08
C GLY A 346 -2.39 -31.84 -0.37
N ASN A 347 -2.81 -33.04 0.03
CA ASN A 347 -2.21 -34.29 -0.44
C ASN A 347 -2.13 -34.33 -1.97
#